data_AF-A0A497E7P5-F1
#
_entry.id   AF-A0A497E7P5-F1
#
_cell.length_a   1.000
_cell.length_b   1.000
_cell.length_c   1.000
_cell.angle_alpha   90.00
_cell.angle_beta   90.00
_cell.angle_gamma   90.00
#
_symmetry.space_group_name_H-M   'P 1'
#
loop_
_entity.id
_entity.type
_entity.pdbx_description
1 polymer ?
#
loop_
_entity_poly.entity_id
_entity_poly.type
_entity_poly.pdbx_seq_one_letter_code
_entity_poly.pdbx_strand_id
1 'polypeptide(L)'
;DITGGLPRVEELFEARIPKEAADIAKIDGVIQFHEGITSGKRKVIVKNETTGEELEHLIPLGRHLVVTASENVRKGQQLTEGAVNPHDLLAICGVKELQSYLLDQIQEVYRCQGVEINDKHVEVILRQMLRKVQISDPGDTSFLFGEDIELGLFNLENSKVTSLNPPGRPAKGSPVLQGVTKAGLSTASFISAASFQETTRVLTEAAATGRTDPLLGFKENIIMGHIVPAGTGFTQEHFRRGYKGTNELYVGRVKTNEILPAFLSVDDDEDTGISDVESIIQNVAGYVPESRDSSNEEN
;
A
#
# COMPACT_ATOMS: atom_id res chain seq x y z
N ASP A 1 -3.75 5.71 33.62
CA ASP A 1 -4.96 5.24 32.92
C ASP A 1 -4.49 4.46 31.69
N ILE A 2 -4.50 3.12 31.75
CA ILE A 2 -3.72 2.23 30.84
C ILE A 2 -4.60 1.64 29.72
N THR A 3 -5.92 1.84 29.79
CA THR A 3 -6.90 1.11 28.97
C THR A 3 -7.25 1.78 27.64
N GLY A 4 -6.84 3.03 27.40
CA GLY A 4 -7.26 3.80 26.22
C GLY A 4 -6.46 3.55 24.94
N GLY A 5 -5.19 3.14 25.03
CA GLY A 5 -4.30 3.13 23.87
C GLY A 5 -4.41 1.89 22.98
N LEU A 6 -4.58 0.70 23.57
CA LEU A 6 -4.60 -0.55 22.80
C LEU A 6 -5.76 -0.64 21.78
N PRO A 7 -7.00 -0.22 22.11
CA PRO A 7 -8.09 -0.20 21.13
C PRO A 7 -7.79 0.70 19.93
N ARG A 8 -7.08 1.82 20.15
CA ARG A 8 -6.69 2.74 19.07
C ARG A 8 -5.68 2.09 18.12
N VAL A 9 -4.72 1.36 18.66
CA VAL A 9 -3.75 0.60 17.86
C VAL A 9 -4.45 -0.50 17.05
N GLU A 10 -5.42 -1.20 17.65
CA GLU A 10 -6.25 -2.18 16.93
C GLU A 10 -7.02 -1.54 15.77
N GLU A 11 -7.65 -0.38 15.99
CA GLU A 11 -8.36 0.35 14.93
C GLU A 11 -7.46 0.70 13.74
N LEU A 12 -6.22 1.13 14.02
CA LEU A 12 -5.23 1.48 13.00
C LEU A 12 -4.76 0.24 12.23
N PHE A 13 -4.43 -0.86 12.90
CA PHE A 13 -4.01 -2.10 12.24
C PHE A 13 -5.14 -2.81 11.50
N GLU A 14 -6.38 -2.62 11.90
CA GLU A 14 -7.54 -3.10 11.15
C GLU A 14 -7.98 -2.16 10.02
N ALA A 15 -7.26 -1.04 9.82
CA ALA A 15 -7.58 -0.01 8.82
C ALA A 15 -9.07 0.39 8.86
N ARG A 16 -9.64 0.51 10.07
CA ARG A 16 -11.06 0.81 10.26
C ARG A 16 -11.33 2.27 9.88
N ILE A 17 -12.47 2.49 9.22
CA ILE A 17 -12.93 3.85 8.89
C ILE A 17 -13.39 4.51 10.20
N PRO A 18 -12.82 5.67 10.58
CA PRO A 18 -13.26 6.39 11.77
C PRO A 18 -14.72 6.82 11.68
N LYS A 19 -15.45 6.78 12.80
CA LYS A 19 -16.85 7.26 12.85
C LYS A 19 -16.96 8.75 12.49
N GLU A 20 -16.00 9.53 12.97
CA GLU A 20 -15.84 10.95 12.65
C GLU A 20 -14.61 11.13 11.77
N ALA A 21 -14.71 10.66 10.53
CA ALA A 21 -13.66 10.84 9.54
C ALA A 21 -13.55 12.32 9.15
N ALA A 22 -12.34 12.88 9.23
CA ALA A 22 -12.03 14.22 8.78
C ALA A 22 -11.97 14.28 7.24
N ASP A 23 -12.51 15.36 6.67
CA ASP A 23 -12.31 15.68 5.27
C ASP A 23 -10.88 16.19 5.07
N ILE A 24 -10.15 15.61 4.13
CA ILE A 24 -8.77 16.01 3.79
C ILE A 24 -8.71 16.69 2.42
N ALA A 25 -7.74 17.59 2.24
CA ALA A 25 -7.50 18.31 0.99
C ALA A 25 -7.03 17.34 -0.11
N LYS A 26 -7.68 17.37 -1.27
CA LYS A 26 -7.36 16.48 -2.41
C LYS A 26 -6.18 16.96 -3.25
N ILE A 27 -5.96 18.27 -3.26
CA ILE A 27 -4.88 18.96 -3.98
C ILE A 27 -4.25 20.00 -3.06
N ASP A 28 -3.01 20.36 -3.38
CA ASP A 28 -2.35 21.53 -2.79
C ASP A 28 -2.98 22.82 -3.32
N GLY A 29 -3.14 23.83 -2.47
CA GLY A 29 -3.68 25.11 -2.92
C GLY A 29 -4.24 26.00 -1.82
N VAL A 30 -4.84 27.10 -2.24
CA VAL A 30 -5.43 28.11 -1.36
C VAL A 30 -6.92 27.83 -1.17
N ILE A 31 -7.39 27.93 0.07
CA ILE A 31 -8.79 27.72 0.41
C ILE A 31 -9.64 28.93 0.07
N GLN A 32 -10.73 28.68 -0.66
CA GLN A 32 -11.79 29.64 -0.94
C GLN A 32 -13.13 29.08 -0.45
N PHE A 33 -13.84 29.86 0.35
CA PHE A 33 -15.19 29.52 0.77
C PHE A 33 -16.19 30.07 -0.24
N HIS A 34 -17.10 29.21 -0.72
CA HIS A 34 -18.20 29.68 -1.53
C HIS A 34 -19.38 30.05 -0.62
N GLU A 35 -19.91 31.25 -0.79
CA GLU A 35 -21.11 31.73 -0.09
C GLU A 35 -22.35 31.03 -0.66
N GLY A 36 -22.61 29.81 -0.18
CA GLY A 36 -23.78 29.04 -0.57
C GLY A 36 -23.90 27.75 0.23
N ILE A 37 -25.07 27.54 0.85
CA ILE A 37 -25.41 26.27 1.49
C ILE A 37 -26.13 25.43 0.46
N THR A 38 -25.51 24.35 0.01
CA THR A 38 -26.14 23.38 -0.90
C THR A 38 -26.58 22.18 -0.07
N SER A 39 -27.89 22.00 0.10
CA SER A 39 -28.46 20.83 0.80
C SER A 39 -27.88 20.59 2.20
N GLY A 40 -27.68 21.66 2.99
CA GLY A 40 -27.14 21.57 4.36
C GLY A 40 -25.62 21.35 4.45
N LYS A 41 -24.91 21.39 3.32
CA LYS A 41 -23.44 21.31 3.24
C LYS A 41 -22.86 22.65 2.82
N ARG A 42 -21.73 23.01 3.43
CA ARG A 42 -20.87 24.12 3.04
C ARG A 42 -19.92 23.65 1.95
N LYS A 43 -19.70 24.49 0.95
CA LYS A 43 -18.78 24.22 -0.15
C LYS A 43 -17.44 24.93 0.12
N VAL A 44 -16.39 24.14 0.26
CA VAL A 44 -15.01 24.59 0.41
C VAL A 44 -14.27 24.25 -0.87
N ILE A 45 -13.68 25.23 -1.53
CA ILE A 45 -12.94 25.04 -2.78
C ILE A 45 -11.46 25.18 -2.45
N VAL A 46 -10.66 24.21 -2.85
CA VAL A 46 -9.20 24.32 -2.82
C VAL A 46 -8.76 24.62 -4.24
N LYS A 47 -8.05 25.74 -4.42
CA LYS A 47 -7.55 26.19 -5.73
C LYS A 47 -6.04 26.15 -5.76
N ASN A 48 -5.47 25.38 -6.67
CA ASN A 48 -4.03 25.41 -6.92
C ASN A 48 -3.67 26.61 -7.80
N GLU A 49 -2.87 27.54 -7.28
CA GLU A 49 -2.48 28.75 -8.02
C GLU A 49 -1.58 28.47 -9.22
N THR A 50 -0.82 27.36 -9.19
CA THR A 50 0.16 27.01 -10.22
C THR A 50 -0.45 26.20 -11.36
N THR A 51 -1.33 25.26 -11.05
CA THR A 51 -1.99 24.42 -12.07
C THR A 51 -3.31 24.99 -12.56
N GLY A 52 -3.93 25.89 -11.77
CA GLY A 52 -5.27 26.41 -12.05
C GLY A 52 -6.39 25.41 -11.77
N GLU A 53 -6.07 24.25 -11.19
CA GLU A 53 -7.06 23.24 -10.81
C GLU A 53 -7.83 23.67 -9.55
N GLU A 54 -9.14 23.47 -9.58
CA GLU A 54 -10.05 23.75 -8.47
C GLU A 54 -10.79 22.47 -8.12
N LEU A 55 -10.73 22.08 -6.84
CA LEU A 55 -11.49 20.94 -6.32
C LEU A 55 -12.44 21.37 -5.20
N GLU A 56 -13.66 20.89 -5.32
CA GLU A 56 -14.75 21.20 -4.41
C GLU A 56 -14.88 20.11 -3.33
N HIS A 57 -14.98 20.56 -2.08
CA HIS A 57 -15.22 19.76 -0.89
C HIS A 57 -16.58 20.16 -0.28
N LEU A 58 -17.47 19.18 -0.12
CA LEU A 58 -18.82 19.38 0.42
C LEU A 58 -18.87 18.94 1.88
N ILE A 59 -18.68 19.89 2.79
CA ILE A 59 -18.53 19.65 4.22
C ILE A 59 -19.86 19.92 4.94
N PRO A 60 -20.40 18.98 5.74
CA PRO A 60 -21.62 19.22 6.52
C PRO A 60 -21.48 20.42 7.47
N LEU A 61 -22.51 21.24 7.62
CA LEU A 61 -22.47 22.45 8.48
C LEU A 61 -22.18 22.16 9.96
N GLY A 62 -22.48 20.95 10.44
CA GLY A 62 -22.19 20.53 11.81
C GLY A 62 -20.73 20.17 12.07
N ARG A 63 -19.87 20.13 11.04
CA ARG A 63 -18.43 19.88 11.19
C ARG A 63 -17.68 21.19 11.36
N HIS A 64 -16.80 21.25 12.36
CA HIS A 64 -15.88 22.37 12.55
C HIS A 64 -14.73 22.29 11.54
N LEU A 65 -14.42 23.42 10.91
CA LEU A 65 -13.27 23.56 10.02
C LEU A 65 -12.05 23.95 10.85
N VAL A 66 -10.93 23.27 10.60
CA VAL A 66 -9.64 23.57 11.24
C VAL A 66 -8.89 24.67 10.47
N VAL A 67 -9.27 24.88 9.21
CA VAL A 67 -8.61 25.77 8.26
C VAL A 67 -9.35 27.10 8.07
N THR A 68 -8.59 28.14 7.73
CA THR A 68 -9.10 29.51 7.52
C THR A 68 -9.20 29.88 6.05
N ALA A 69 -9.98 30.91 5.73
CA ALA A 69 -10.10 31.43 4.37
C ALA A 69 -8.75 31.98 3.90
N SER A 70 -8.39 31.73 2.64
CA SER A 70 -7.11 32.15 2.04
C SER A 70 -5.87 31.50 2.68
N GLU A 71 -6.04 30.45 3.48
CA GLU A 71 -4.93 29.63 3.97
C GLU A 71 -4.44 28.69 2.86
N ASN A 72 -3.12 28.48 2.80
CA ASN A 72 -2.51 27.55 1.85
C ASN A 72 -2.41 26.16 2.51
N VAL A 73 -3.04 25.16 1.89
CA VAL A 73 -3.10 23.80 2.38
C VAL A 73 -2.33 22.84 1.49
N ARG A 74 -1.73 21.84 2.13
CA ARG A 74 -1.09 20.73 1.41
C ARG A 74 -2.07 19.60 1.15
N LYS A 75 -1.80 18.84 0.10
CA LYS A 75 -2.49 17.60 -0.23
C LYS A 75 -2.44 16.64 0.97
N GLY A 76 -3.59 16.13 1.37
CA GLY A 76 -3.75 15.28 2.56
C GLY A 76 -3.93 16.03 3.88
N GLN A 77 -3.81 17.36 3.91
CA GLN A 77 -4.06 18.15 5.12
C GLN A 77 -5.54 18.10 5.52
N GLN A 78 -5.80 18.00 6.83
CA GLN A 78 -7.16 18.01 7.37
C GLN A 78 -7.83 19.37 7.18
N LEU A 79 -9.04 19.37 6.62
CA LEU A 79 -9.90 20.54 6.49
C LEU A 79 -10.88 20.64 7.66
N THR A 80 -11.32 19.51 8.20
CA THR A 80 -12.25 19.43 9.34
C THR A 80 -11.62 18.74 10.53
N GLU A 81 -12.21 18.94 11.70
CA GLU A 81 -11.90 18.12 12.88
C GLU A 81 -12.28 16.66 12.64
N GLY A 82 -11.58 15.76 13.34
CA GLY A 82 -11.80 14.31 13.28
C GLY A 82 -10.51 13.53 12.98
N ALA A 83 -10.65 12.22 12.87
CA ALA A 83 -9.53 11.34 12.51
C ALA A 83 -9.43 11.19 10.99
N VAL A 84 -8.21 11.16 10.44
CA VAL A 84 -8.02 10.91 9.00
C VAL A 84 -8.47 9.49 8.67
N ASN A 85 -9.21 9.34 7.57
CA ASN A 85 -9.50 8.03 7.02
C ASN A 85 -8.28 7.50 6.24
N PRO A 86 -7.68 6.36 6.64
CA PRO A 86 -6.53 5.79 5.95
C PRO A 86 -6.79 5.47 4.46
N HIS A 87 -8.03 5.11 4.10
CA HIS A 87 -8.39 4.78 2.72
C HIS A 87 -8.41 6.02 1.82
N ASP A 88 -8.93 7.14 2.31
CA ASP A 88 -8.93 8.41 1.57
C ASP A 88 -7.51 8.94 1.44
N LEU A 89 -6.71 8.80 2.49
CA LEU A 89 -5.30 9.18 2.48
C LEU A 89 -4.50 8.37 1.44
N LEU A 90 -4.75 7.07 1.33
CA LEU A 90 -4.13 6.21 0.31
C LEU A 90 -4.48 6.69 -1.11
N ALA A 91 -5.75 6.96 -1.36
CA ALA A 91 -6.24 7.36 -2.67
C ALA A 91 -5.70 8.73 -3.11
N ILE A 92 -5.53 9.65 -2.16
CA ILE A 92 -5.08 11.01 -2.42
C ILE A 92 -3.55 11.08 -2.43
N CYS A 93 -2.90 10.77 -1.31
CA CYS A 93 -1.46 11.01 -1.10
C CYS A 93 -0.57 9.83 -1.52
N GLY A 94 -1.13 8.64 -1.67
CA GLY A 94 -0.39 7.44 -2.03
C GLY A 94 0.20 6.68 -0.85
N VAL A 95 0.98 5.64 -1.17
CA VAL A 95 1.44 4.64 -0.19
C VAL A 95 2.43 5.21 0.83
N LYS A 96 3.35 6.09 0.40
CA LYS A 96 4.41 6.63 1.23
C LYS A 96 3.84 7.48 2.37
N GLU A 97 3.00 8.44 2.03
CA GLU A 97 2.33 9.32 2.99
C GLU A 97 1.42 8.54 3.94
N LEU A 98 0.71 7.52 3.45
CA LEU A 98 -0.06 6.62 4.30
C LEU A 98 0.82 5.87 5.31
N GLN A 99 1.96 5.33 4.87
CA GLN A 99 2.87 4.59 5.74
C GLN A 99 3.43 5.47 6.84
N SER A 100 3.91 6.67 6.50
CA SER A 100 4.38 7.66 7.47
C SER A 100 3.28 8.04 8.45
N TYR A 101 2.07 8.33 7.95
CA TYR A 101 0.93 8.66 8.80
C TYR A 101 0.59 7.52 9.79
N LEU A 102 0.48 6.28 9.31
CA LEU A 102 0.16 5.14 10.17
C LEU A 102 1.27 4.84 11.17
N LEU A 103 2.53 4.95 10.74
CA LEU A 103 3.69 4.76 11.62
C LEU A 103 3.67 5.77 12.77
N ASP A 104 3.50 7.06 12.46
CA ASP A 104 3.46 8.14 13.45
C ASP A 104 2.29 7.96 14.42
N GLN A 105 1.09 7.64 13.92
CA GLN A 105 -0.09 7.42 14.76
C GLN A 105 0.06 6.21 15.69
N ILE A 106 0.66 5.11 15.22
CA ILE A 106 0.89 3.94 16.06
C ILE A 106 1.98 4.24 17.09
N GLN A 107 3.08 4.87 16.68
CA GLN A 107 4.18 5.24 17.56
C GLN A 107 3.74 6.22 18.65
N GLU A 108 2.91 7.21 18.33
CA GLU A 108 2.36 8.15 19.30
C GLU A 108 1.66 7.42 20.45
N VAL A 109 0.83 6.42 20.14
CA VAL A 109 0.10 5.65 21.15
C VAL A 109 1.03 4.81 22.04
N TYR A 110 2.10 4.23 21.48
CA TYR A 110 3.10 3.49 22.25
C TYR A 110 3.99 4.41 23.10
N ARG A 111 4.41 5.55 22.55
CA ARG A 111 5.18 6.59 23.26
C ARG A 111 4.39 7.16 24.43
N CYS A 112 3.09 7.42 24.26
CA CYS A 112 2.21 7.86 25.35
C CYS A 112 2.11 6.82 26.49
N GLN A 113 2.31 5.54 26.20
CA GLN A 113 2.37 4.46 27.19
C GLN A 113 3.77 4.22 27.76
N GLY A 114 4.78 4.99 27.31
CA GLY A 114 6.18 4.83 27.72
C GLY A 114 6.84 3.57 27.15
N VAL A 115 6.30 3.00 26.07
CA VAL A 115 6.87 1.83 25.39
C VAL A 115 7.57 2.30 24.12
N GLU A 116 8.88 2.04 24.03
CA GLU A 116 9.67 2.30 22.84
C GLU A 116 9.69 1.06 21.94
N ILE A 117 9.26 1.23 20.68
CA ILE A 117 9.28 0.19 19.65
C ILE A 117 10.02 0.74 18.44
N ASN A 118 10.91 -0.05 17.85
CA ASN A 118 11.59 0.35 16.61
C ASN A 118 10.61 0.38 15.43
N ASP A 119 10.69 1.43 14.63
CA ASP A 119 9.82 1.66 13.45
C ASP A 119 9.78 0.47 12.49
N LYS A 120 10.91 -0.23 12.32
CA LYS A 120 11.03 -1.41 11.46
C LYS A 120 9.98 -2.48 11.76
N HIS A 121 9.57 -2.63 13.02
CA HIS A 121 8.55 -3.62 13.39
C HIS A 121 7.17 -3.23 12.87
N VAL A 122 6.82 -1.94 12.97
CA VAL A 122 5.54 -1.42 12.49
C VAL A 122 5.53 -1.41 10.95
N GLU A 123 6.61 -1.00 10.32
CA GLU A 123 6.77 -1.01 8.86
C GLU A 123 6.56 -2.41 8.25
N VAL A 124 7.10 -3.45 8.89
CA VAL A 124 6.89 -4.83 8.45
C VAL A 124 5.41 -5.21 8.47
N ILE A 125 4.65 -4.74 9.45
CA ILE A 125 3.20 -4.98 9.52
C ILE A 125 2.46 -4.16 8.46
N LEU A 126 2.78 -2.87 8.32
CA LEU A 126 2.18 -2.00 7.30
C LEU A 126 2.42 -2.53 5.88
N ARG A 127 3.60 -3.11 5.63
CA ARG A 127 3.90 -3.81 4.38
C ARG A 127 2.94 -4.98 4.11
N GLN A 128 2.55 -5.73 5.14
CA GLN A 128 1.56 -6.81 4.98
C GLN A 128 0.15 -6.27 4.71
N MET A 129 -0.20 -5.12 5.28
CA MET A 129 -1.50 -4.47 5.04
C MET A 129 -1.65 -3.93 3.62
N LEU A 130 -0.55 -3.58 2.95
CA LEU A 130 -0.50 -3.02 1.59
C LEU A 130 -0.08 -4.05 0.53
N ARG A 131 -0.18 -5.34 0.83
CA ARG A 131 0.33 -6.41 -0.03
C ARG A 131 -0.51 -6.65 -1.29
N LYS A 132 -1.70 -6.03 -1.39
CA LYS A 132 -2.64 -6.24 -2.50
C LYS A 132 -2.83 -5.00 -3.36
N VAL A 133 -3.13 -5.26 -4.62
CA VAL A 133 -3.47 -4.27 -5.64
C VAL A 133 -4.79 -4.69 -6.27
N GLN A 134 -5.70 -3.72 -6.43
CA GLN A 134 -6.93 -3.90 -7.18
C GLN A 134 -6.72 -3.44 -8.61
N ILE A 135 -7.08 -4.29 -9.57
CA ILE A 135 -6.90 -4.02 -10.99
C ILE A 135 -7.95 -3.02 -11.49
N SER A 136 -7.49 -1.93 -12.08
CA SER A 136 -8.34 -0.91 -12.72
C SER A 136 -8.36 -1.03 -14.24
N ASP A 137 -7.27 -1.49 -14.86
CA ASP A 137 -7.23 -1.82 -16.28
C ASP A 137 -6.39 -3.09 -16.45
N PRO A 138 -6.96 -4.22 -16.88
CA PRO A 138 -6.20 -5.46 -17.04
C PRO A 138 -5.18 -5.41 -18.18
N GLY A 139 -5.30 -4.49 -19.14
CA GLY A 139 -4.41 -4.44 -20.30
C GLY A 139 -4.39 -5.77 -21.06
N ASP A 140 -3.19 -6.25 -21.41
CA ASP A 140 -2.97 -7.54 -22.08
C ASP A 140 -2.55 -8.67 -21.11
N THR A 141 -2.71 -8.45 -19.79
CA THR A 141 -2.42 -9.46 -18.77
C THR A 141 -3.56 -10.46 -18.62
N SER A 142 -3.33 -11.54 -17.86
CA SER A 142 -4.37 -12.52 -17.51
C SER A 142 -5.32 -12.06 -16.40
N PHE A 143 -5.21 -10.82 -15.93
CA PHE A 143 -5.97 -10.32 -14.79
C PHE A 143 -7.38 -9.89 -15.16
N LEU A 144 -8.28 -9.90 -14.18
CA LEU A 144 -9.64 -9.40 -14.34
C LEU A 144 -9.80 -8.00 -13.73
N PHE A 145 -10.67 -7.19 -14.34
CA PHE A 145 -11.03 -5.89 -13.80
C PHE A 145 -11.67 -6.03 -12.41
N GLY A 146 -11.19 -5.25 -11.44
CA GLY A 146 -11.67 -5.26 -10.06
C GLY A 146 -11.14 -6.42 -9.20
N GLU A 147 -10.26 -7.26 -9.74
CA GLU A 147 -9.65 -8.36 -8.99
C GLU A 147 -8.58 -7.85 -8.01
N ASP A 148 -8.53 -8.44 -6.80
CA ASP A 148 -7.54 -8.14 -5.77
C ASP A 148 -6.38 -9.14 -5.84
N ILE A 149 -5.23 -8.70 -6.35
CA ILE A 149 -4.06 -9.54 -6.63
C ILE A 149 -2.91 -9.16 -5.71
N GLU A 150 -2.03 -10.12 -5.40
CA GLU A 150 -0.82 -9.85 -4.65
C GLU A 150 0.16 -8.99 -5.46
N LEU A 151 0.71 -7.94 -4.84
CA LEU A 151 1.59 -6.95 -5.47
C LEU A 151 2.79 -7.61 -6.17
N GLY A 152 3.37 -8.67 -5.59
CA GLY A 152 4.47 -9.41 -6.19
C GLY A 152 4.09 -10.10 -7.51
N LEU A 153 2.90 -10.69 -7.59
CA LEU A 153 2.39 -11.31 -8.82
C LEU A 153 2.03 -10.26 -9.87
N PHE A 154 1.40 -9.16 -9.44
CA PHE A 154 1.06 -8.04 -10.31
C PHE A 154 2.30 -7.46 -11.01
N ASN A 155 3.35 -7.16 -10.25
CA ASN A 155 4.59 -6.61 -10.79
C ASN A 155 5.26 -7.57 -11.78
N LEU A 156 5.18 -8.87 -11.50
CA LEU A 156 5.83 -9.83 -12.37
C LEU A 156 5.07 -10.02 -13.68
N GLU A 157 3.76 -10.24 -13.65
CA GLU A 157 2.97 -10.34 -14.88
C GLU A 157 3.11 -9.09 -15.76
N ASN A 158 3.14 -7.89 -15.15
CA ASN A 158 3.43 -6.67 -15.88
C ASN A 158 4.83 -6.65 -16.50
N SER A 159 5.84 -7.13 -15.78
CA SER A 159 7.21 -7.24 -16.30
C SER A 159 7.29 -8.21 -17.48
N LYS A 160 6.57 -9.33 -17.42
CA LYS A 160 6.47 -10.28 -18.54
C LYS A 160 5.85 -9.63 -19.77
N VAL A 161 4.66 -9.03 -19.63
CA VAL A 161 3.93 -8.43 -20.75
C VAL A 161 4.74 -7.31 -21.41
N THR A 162 5.44 -6.53 -20.60
CA THR A 162 6.33 -5.46 -21.09
C THR A 162 7.57 -6.01 -21.81
N SER A 163 8.05 -7.20 -21.43
CA SER A 163 9.21 -7.85 -22.06
C SER A 163 8.91 -8.59 -23.37
N LEU A 164 7.63 -8.72 -23.74
CA LEU A 164 7.24 -9.31 -25.02
C LEU A 164 7.68 -8.41 -26.19
N ASN A 165 7.86 -9.01 -27.37
CA ASN A 165 8.15 -8.29 -28.61
C ASN A 165 7.07 -8.63 -29.65
N PRO A 166 6.12 -7.73 -29.95
CA PRO A 166 6.00 -6.35 -29.44
C PRO A 166 5.60 -6.27 -27.95
N PRO A 167 5.96 -5.18 -27.24
CA PRO A 167 5.57 -4.99 -25.85
C PRO A 167 4.05 -4.88 -25.74
N GLY A 168 3.46 -5.68 -24.86
CA GLY A 168 2.04 -5.60 -24.56
C GLY A 168 1.71 -4.44 -23.62
N ARG A 169 0.43 -4.14 -23.45
CA ARG A 169 -0.06 -3.14 -22.51
C ARG A 169 -0.04 -3.72 -21.09
N PRO A 170 0.73 -3.17 -20.15
CA PRO A 170 0.73 -3.63 -18.77
C PRO A 170 -0.61 -3.32 -18.09
N ALA A 171 -0.96 -4.12 -17.09
CA ALA A 171 -2.12 -3.85 -16.26
C ALA A 171 -1.88 -2.64 -15.35
N LYS A 172 -2.92 -1.83 -15.16
CA LYS A 172 -2.96 -0.77 -14.15
C LYS A 172 -3.77 -1.25 -12.96
N GLY A 173 -3.32 -0.87 -11.78
CA GLY A 173 -4.02 -1.16 -10.54
C GLY A 173 -3.69 -0.15 -9.46
N SER A 174 -4.59 -0.02 -8.50
CA SER A 174 -4.41 0.82 -7.33
C SER A 174 -4.13 -0.05 -6.09
N PRO A 175 -3.19 0.35 -5.22
CA PRO A 175 -2.95 -0.37 -3.97
C PRO A 175 -4.21 -0.40 -3.11
N VAL A 176 -4.42 -1.51 -2.40
CA VAL A 176 -5.54 -1.68 -1.47
C VAL A 176 -5.00 -1.85 -0.07
N LEU A 177 -5.44 -0.99 0.84
CA LEU A 177 -5.19 -1.14 2.27
C LEU A 177 -6.14 -2.16 2.87
N GLN A 178 -5.59 -3.22 3.46
CA GLN A 178 -6.37 -4.22 4.18
C GLN A 178 -5.97 -4.25 5.66
N GLY A 179 -6.96 -4.36 6.54
CA GLY A 179 -6.70 -4.64 7.96
C GLY A 179 -5.97 -5.96 8.15
N VAL A 180 -5.19 -6.09 9.22
CA VAL A 180 -4.34 -7.27 9.48
C VAL A 180 -5.14 -8.58 9.51
N THR A 181 -6.36 -8.58 10.03
CA THR A 181 -7.24 -9.77 10.01
C THR A 181 -7.61 -10.18 8.57
N LYS A 182 -8.03 -9.21 7.73
CA LYS A 182 -8.37 -9.48 6.33
C LYS A 182 -7.14 -9.88 5.52
N ALA A 183 -6.00 -9.21 5.75
CA ALA A 183 -4.73 -9.54 5.10
C ALA A 183 -4.30 -10.98 5.42
N GLY A 184 -4.42 -11.42 6.69
CA GLY A 184 -4.10 -12.78 7.14
C GLY A 184 -5.00 -13.87 6.54
N LEU A 185 -6.30 -13.60 6.39
CA LEU A 185 -7.24 -14.50 5.72
C LEU A 185 -6.99 -14.61 4.21
N SER A 186 -6.48 -13.54 3.61
CA SER A 186 -6.31 -13.41 2.16
C SER A 186 -4.96 -13.95 1.64
N THR A 187 -4.25 -14.73 2.45
CA THR A 187 -2.96 -15.33 2.09
C THR A 187 -3.11 -16.39 0.99
N ALA A 188 -2.05 -16.58 0.19
CA ALA A 188 -2.07 -17.54 -0.93
C ALA A 188 -2.25 -18.99 -0.47
N SER A 189 -1.76 -19.33 0.73
CA SER A 189 -1.95 -20.64 1.33
C SER A 189 -3.29 -20.73 2.05
N PHE A 190 -4.14 -21.65 1.57
CA PHE A 190 -5.39 -21.94 2.25
C PHE A 190 -5.16 -22.69 3.58
N ILE A 191 -4.07 -23.44 3.73
CA ILE A 191 -3.71 -24.14 4.98
C ILE A 191 -3.36 -23.10 6.06
N SER A 192 -2.51 -22.13 5.71
CA SER A 192 -2.16 -21.02 6.58
C SER A 192 -3.37 -20.15 6.92
N ALA A 193 -4.19 -19.80 5.92
CA ALA A 193 -5.41 -19.01 6.13
C ALA A 193 -6.42 -19.74 7.05
N ALA A 194 -6.66 -21.04 6.82
CA ALA A 194 -7.55 -21.85 7.65
C ALA A 194 -7.06 -21.96 9.10
N SER A 195 -5.74 -21.98 9.33
CA SER A 195 -5.18 -21.99 10.69
C SER A 195 -5.41 -20.69 11.46
N PHE A 196 -5.72 -19.58 10.78
CA PHE A 196 -5.90 -18.28 11.40
C PHE A 196 -7.33 -18.09 11.90
N GLN A 197 -8.31 -18.02 10.99
CA GLN A 197 -9.74 -17.83 11.28
C GLN A 197 -10.60 -18.43 10.14
N GLU A 198 -11.92 -18.42 10.29
CA GLU A 198 -12.90 -18.81 9.25
C GLU A 198 -12.64 -20.18 8.58
N THR A 199 -12.15 -21.17 9.35
CA THR A 199 -11.74 -22.51 8.89
C THR A 199 -12.70 -23.15 7.89
N THR A 200 -14.00 -23.21 8.23
CA THR A 200 -15.03 -23.85 7.40
C THR A 200 -15.16 -23.17 6.05
N ARG A 201 -15.14 -21.83 6.00
CA ARG A 201 -15.28 -21.06 4.77
C ARG A 201 -14.07 -21.28 3.87
N VAL A 202 -12.87 -21.13 4.43
CA VAL A 202 -11.59 -21.26 3.69
C VAL A 202 -11.45 -22.65 3.07
N LEU A 203 -11.73 -23.72 3.84
CA LEU A 203 -11.63 -25.09 3.33
C LEU A 203 -12.71 -25.42 2.30
N THR A 204 -13.92 -24.89 2.45
CA THR A 204 -15.00 -25.11 1.48
C THR A 204 -14.66 -24.45 0.14
N GLU A 205 -14.15 -23.22 0.15
CA GLU A 205 -13.71 -22.50 -1.05
C GLU A 205 -12.53 -23.23 -1.73
N ALA A 206 -11.54 -23.67 -0.95
CA ALA A 206 -10.40 -24.42 -1.46
C ALA A 206 -10.83 -25.75 -2.10
N ALA A 207 -11.76 -26.48 -1.47
CA ALA A 207 -12.30 -27.73 -2.00
C ALA A 207 -13.12 -27.51 -3.28
N ALA A 208 -13.96 -26.46 -3.32
CA ALA A 208 -14.77 -26.12 -4.48
C ALA A 208 -13.93 -25.70 -5.69
N THR A 209 -12.83 -24.99 -5.46
CA THR A 209 -11.90 -24.54 -6.52
C THR A 209 -10.81 -25.57 -6.86
N GLY A 210 -10.67 -26.64 -6.07
CA GLY A 210 -9.60 -27.61 -6.23
C GLY A 210 -8.20 -27.02 -6.01
N ARG A 211 -8.07 -26.03 -5.12
CA ARG A 211 -6.79 -25.33 -4.85
C ARG A 211 -5.73 -26.29 -4.32
N THR A 212 -4.50 -26.13 -4.81
CA THR A 212 -3.30 -26.84 -4.33
C THR A 212 -2.37 -25.89 -3.61
N ASP A 213 -1.86 -26.30 -2.44
CA ASP A 213 -0.95 -25.48 -1.63
C ASP A 213 0.52 -25.83 -1.92
N PRO A 214 1.37 -24.86 -2.29
CA PRO A 214 2.78 -25.11 -2.58
C PRO A 214 3.68 -25.21 -1.34
N LEU A 215 3.15 -25.00 -0.11
CA LEU A 215 3.90 -25.08 1.15
C LEU A 215 5.14 -24.17 1.19
N LEU A 216 4.96 -22.91 0.80
CA LEU A 216 6.05 -21.93 0.76
C LEU A 216 6.17 -21.13 2.05
N GLY A 217 5.12 -21.12 2.87
CA GLY A 217 5.03 -20.36 4.10
C GLY A 217 5.56 -21.10 5.33
N PHE A 218 5.64 -20.35 6.43
CA PHE A 218 6.03 -20.90 7.73
C PHE A 218 4.97 -21.83 8.30
N LYS A 219 3.71 -21.38 8.34
CA LYS A 219 2.62 -22.10 9.01
C LYS A 219 2.29 -23.42 8.33
N GLU A 220 2.25 -23.43 7.01
CA GLU A 220 2.05 -24.65 6.20
C GLU A 220 3.07 -25.73 6.55
N ASN A 221 4.36 -25.37 6.52
CA ASN A 221 5.44 -26.33 6.79
C ASN A 221 5.41 -26.83 8.24
N ILE A 222 5.09 -25.97 9.21
CA ILE A 222 4.91 -26.38 10.60
C ILE A 222 3.77 -27.41 10.73
N ILE A 223 2.61 -27.13 10.14
CA ILE A 223 1.43 -28.00 10.22
C ILE A 223 1.71 -29.36 9.56
N MET A 224 2.47 -29.37 8.46
CA MET A 224 2.85 -30.58 7.74
C MET A 224 4.04 -31.33 8.38
N GLY A 225 4.69 -30.76 9.40
CA GLY A 225 5.88 -31.34 10.03
C GLY A 225 7.15 -31.25 9.18
N HIS A 226 7.17 -30.33 8.20
CA HIS A 226 8.34 -30.01 7.39
C HIS A 226 9.25 -29.00 8.07
N ILE A 227 10.49 -28.88 7.58
CA ILE A 227 11.42 -27.84 8.01
C ILE A 227 10.86 -26.48 7.58
N VAL A 228 10.85 -25.51 8.50
CA VAL A 228 10.42 -24.14 8.21
C VAL A 228 11.41 -23.44 7.28
N PRO A 229 10.94 -22.65 6.29
CA PRO A 229 11.81 -21.94 5.36
C PRO A 229 12.39 -20.66 5.99
N ALA A 230 13.06 -20.78 7.14
CA ALA A 230 13.76 -19.70 7.82
C ALA A 230 14.86 -20.20 8.75
N GLY A 231 15.78 -19.30 9.12
CA GLY A 231 16.92 -19.62 9.98
C GLY A 231 17.76 -20.73 9.36
N THR A 232 17.96 -21.83 10.10
CA THR A 232 18.71 -23.00 9.64
C THR A 232 18.03 -23.78 8.52
N GLY A 233 16.71 -23.63 8.38
CA GLY A 233 15.94 -24.21 7.27
C GLY A 233 16.01 -23.40 5.98
N PHE A 234 16.56 -22.18 6.02
CA PHE A 234 16.69 -21.32 4.84
C PHE A 234 17.85 -21.77 3.96
N THR A 235 17.59 -22.70 3.05
CA THR A 235 18.58 -23.17 2.05
C THR A 235 18.37 -22.50 0.69
N GLN A 236 19.42 -22.42 -0.13
CA GLN A 236 19.35 -21.94 -1.52
C GLN A 236 18.28 -22.66 -2.37
N GLU A 237 17.90 -23.88 -2.01
CA GLU A 237 16.84 -24.63 -2.67
C GLU A 237 15.44 -24.13 -2.33
N HIS A 238 15.20 -23.62 -1.12
CA HIS A 238 13.92 -22.97 -0.78
C HIS A 238 13.73 -21.68 -1.59
N PHE A 239 14.82 -20.94 -1.84
CA PHE A 239 14.83 -19.83 -2.79
C PHE A 239 14.50 -20.26 -4.23
N ARG A 240 14.75 -21.52 -4.61
CA ARG A 240 14.37 -22.05 -5.93
C ARG A 240 12.98 -22.68 -5.95
N ARG A 241 12.49 -23.21 -4.83
CA ARG A 241 11.21 -23.93 -4.71
C ARG A 241 10.00 -23.00 -4.61
N GLY A 242 10.16 -21.82 -3.99
CA GLY A 242 9.19 -20.72 -4.11
C GLY A 242 8.89 -20.28 -5.54
N TYR A 243 9.73 -20.72 -6.49
CA TYR A 243 9.78 -20.31 -7.89
C TYR A 243 9.75 -21.49 -8.87
N LYS A 244 9.48 -22.72 -8.39
CA LYS A 244 9.37 -23.93 -9.24
C LYS A 244 8.02 -24.60 -9.02
N GLY A 245 6.97 -23.99 -9.54
CA GLY A 245 5.64 -24.59 -9.55
C GLY A 245 4.70 -23.85 -10.50
N THR A 246 4.56 -24.39 -11.71
CA THR A 246 3.75 -23.91 -12.86
C THR A 246 4.33 -22.75 -13.66
N ASN A 247 4.09 -22.78 -14.98
CA ASN A 247 4.95 -22.18 -16.00
C ASN A 247 5.19 -20.68 -15.85
N GLU A 248 6.49 -20.37 -15.77
CA GLU A 248 7.17 -19.09 -15.94
C GLU A 248 6.85 -18.02 -14.89
N LEU A 249 7.79 -17.82 -13.97
CA LEU A 249 7.94 -16.59 -13.20
C LEU A 249 9.43 -16.45 -12.78
N TYR A 250 10.19 -15.62 -13.50
CA TYR A 250 11.61 -15.33 -13.26
C TYR A 250 11.79 -14.00 -12.53
N VAL A 251 12.74 -13.94 -11.59
CA VAL A 251 13.61 -12.77 -11.40
C VAL A 251 15.06 -13.25 -11.41
N GLY A 252 15.84 -12.69 -12.35
CA GLY A 252 17.31 -12.61 -12.26
C GLY A 252 18.10 -13.85 -12.67
N ARG A 253 18.41 -13.98 -13.96
CA ARG A 253 19.70 -14.55 -14.37
C ARG A 253 20.77 -13.52 -14.02
N VAL A 254 21.32 -13.56 -12.81
CA VAL A 254 22.62 -12.96 -12.52
C VAL A 254 23.47 -14.02 -11.85
N LYS A 255 24.66 -14.27 -12.40
CA LYS A 255 25.61 -15.23 -11.85
C LYS A 255 26.03 -14.76 -10.46
N THR A 256 26.13 -15.70 -9.54
CA THR A 256 26.33 -15.55 -8.09
C THR A 256 27.56 -14.72 -7.66
N ASN A 257 28.41 -14.29 -8.60
CA ASN A 257 29.61 -13.51 -8.31
C ASN A 257 29.40 -11.99 -8.34
N GLU A 258 28.23 -11.50 -8.78
CA GLU A 258 27.93 -10.05 -8.88
C GLU A 258 26.85 -9.58 -7.89
N ILE A 259 26.29 -10.48 -7.07
CA ILE A 259 25.17 -10.15 -6.16
C ILE A 259 25.67 -9.86 -4.73
N LEU A 260 26.86 -10.35 -4.37
CA LEU A 260 27.45 -10.07 -3.06
C LEU A 260 27.86 -8.60 -2.83
N PRO A 261 28.20 -7.76 -3.83
CA PRO A 261 28.45 -6.35 -3.58
C PRO A 261 27.16 -5.53 -3.44
N ALA A 262 26.12 -5.79 -4.23
CA ALA A 262 24.92 -4.93 -4.24
C ALA A 262 24.03 -5.02 -2.97
N PHE A 263 24.23 -6.05 -2.15
CA PHE A 263 23.51 -6.22 -0.87
C PHE A 263 24.38 -5.93 0.37
N LEU A 264 25.70 -5.71 0.19
CA LEU A 264 26.66 -5.50 1.27
C LEU A 264 27.59 -4.28 1.07
N SER A 265 27.52 -3.52 -0.02
CA SER A 265 28.17 -2.21 -0.14
C SER A 265 27.17 -1.10 0.17
N VAL A 266 26.74 -1.04 1.42
CA VAL A 266 26.50 0.27 2.03
C VAL A 266 27.77 0.50 2.81
N ASP A 267 28.67 1.30 2.24
CA ASP A 267 29.85 1.78 2.95
C ASP A 267 29.36 2.42 4.27
N ASP A 268 29.99 2.03 5.37
CA ASP A 268 29.68 2.43 6.75
C ASP A 268 29.98 3.93 7.05
N ASP A 269 30.05 4.79 6.04
CA ASP A 269 30.50 6.18 6.20
C ASP A 269 29.43 7.20 5.77
N GLU A 270 28.88 7.87 6.79
CA GLU A 270 28.35 9.25 6.84
C GLU A 270 27.26 9.69 5.82
N ASP A 271 26.07 9.98 6.36
CA ASP A 271 25.15 11.06 5.92
C ASP A 271 24.80 11.12 4.42
N THR A 272 23.89 10.25 3.93
CA THR A 272 23.16 10.50 2.68
C THR A 272 21.71 10.01 2.73
N GLY A 273 20.78 10.94 2.53
CA GLY A 273 19.35 10.74 2.65
C GLY A 273 18.62 10.34 1.36
N ILE A 274 17.45 9.72 1.57
CA ILE A 274 16.17 9.82 0.84
C ILE A 274 16.12 9.48 -0.66
N SER A 275 17.22 9.47 -1.41
CA SER A 275 17.21 9.37 -2.88
C SER A 275 17.19 7.94 -3.45
N ASP A 276 17.70 6.92 -2.75
CA ASP A 276 17.82 5.59 -3.33
C ASP A 276 16.52 4.75 -3.30
N VAL A 277 15.60 5.08 -2.39
CA VAL A 277 14.26 4.45 -2.35
C VAL A 277 13.39 4.92 -3.53
N GLU A 278 13.69 6.11 -4.06
CA GLU A 278 13.01 6.72 -5.20
C GLU A 278 13.22 5.90 -6.48
N SER A 279 14.41 5.32 -6.65
CA SER A 279 14.74 4.43 -7.79
C SER A 279 14.01 3.08 -7.73
N ILE A 280 13.76 2.57 -6.52
CA ILE A 280 13.02 1.32 -6.32
C ILE A 280 11.52 1.56 -6.49
N ILE A 281 11.00 2.70 -6.03
CA ILE A 281 9.57 3.03 -6.15
C ILE A 281 9.20 3.45 -7.59
N GLN A 282 10.04 4.22 -8.29
CA GLN A 282 9.80 4.61 -9.68
C GLN A 282 9.85 3.43 -10.66
N ASN A 283 10.63 2.39 -10.36
CA ASN A 283 10.65 1.15 -11.15
C ASN A 283 9.51 0.17 -10.78
N VAL A 284 8.86 0.36 -9.62
CA VAL A 284 7.79 -0.52 -9.11
C VAL A 284 6.39 0.02 -9.41
N ALA A 285 6.24 1.31 -9.69
CA ALA A 285 5.00 1.89 -10.19
C ALA A 285 5.22 2.45 -11.59
N GLY A 286 4.56 1.87 -12.59
CA GLY A 286 4.38 2.48 -13.91
C GLY A 286 3.49 3.73 -13.86
N TYR A 287 3.81 4.67 -12.97
CA TYR A 287 3.24 6.00 -12.95
C TYR A 287 3.96 6.83 -14.00
N VAL A 288 3.33 6.97 -15.16
CA VAL A 288 3.68 7.99 -16.14
C VAL A 288 2.94 9.26 -15.69
N PRO A 289 3.62 10.31 -15.19
CA PRO A 289 2.98 11.61 -15.11
C PRO A 289 2.66 12.07 -16.54
N GLU A 290 1.44 12.56 -16.77
CA GLU A 290 1.13 13.26 -18.02
C GLU A 290 2.07 14.47 -18.17
N SER A 291 3.15 14.30 -18.93
CA SER A 291 3.95 15.42 -19.39
C SER A 291 3.16 16.14 -20.48
N ARG A 292 2.75 17.35 -20.13
CA ARG A 292 2.26 18.41 -21.02
C ARG A 292 2.93 18.36 -22.39
N ASP A 293 2.12 18.49 -23.44
CA ASP A 293 2.56 18.80 -24.80
C ASP A 293 3.59 19.94 -24.78
N SER A 294 4.83 19.62 -25.15
CA SER A 294 5.81 20.61 -25.61
C SER A 294 5.87 20.56 -27.13
N SER A 295 4.77 20.96 -27.78
CA SER A 295 4.85 21.59 -29.08
C SER A 295 5.35 23.03 -28.90
N ASN A 296 6.66 23.23 -29.08
CA ASN A 296 7.33 24.42 -29.62
C ASN A 296 8.74 24.54 -29.05
N GLU A 297 9.74 24.31 -29.90
CA GLU A 297 10.89 25.20 -29.99
C GLU A 297 11.52 25.03 -31.38
N GLU A 298 11.21 25.99 -32.26
CA GLU A 298 12.01 26.30 -33.43
C GLU A 298 13.30 27.00 -32.98
N ASN A 299 14.44 26.52 -33.48
CA ASN A 299 15.52 27.33 -34.05
C ASN A 299 16.44 26.44 -34.90
#